data_AF-A0A1I5WL01-F1
#
_entry.id   AF-A0A1I5WL01-F1
#
_cell.length_a   1.000
_cell.length_b   1.000
_cell.length_c   1.000
_cell.angle_alpha   90.00
_cell.angle_beta   90.00
_cell.angle_gamma   90.00
#
_symmetry.space_group_name_H-M   'P 1'
#
loop_
_entity.id
_entity.type
_entity.pdbx_description
1 polymer ?
#
loop_
_entity_poly.entity_id
_entity_poly.type
_entity_poly.pdbx_seq_one_letter_code
_entity_poly.pdbx_strand_id
1 'polypeptide(L)' 'MDKLSHFVKASWEEVTQNVTWPKFSELQSSSFLVLIASLIFAMMVGLIDLAFKSGLDLFYQSF' A
#
# COMPACT_ATOMS: atom_id res chain seq x y z
N MET A 1 -34.75 -19.48 2.00
CA MET A 1 -33.92 -18.37 1.46
C MET A 1 -33.74 -17.24 2.49
N ASP A 2 -34.35 -17.38 3.67
CA ASP A 2 -34.32 -16.38 4.74
C ASP A 2 -33.02 -16.34 5.54
N LYS A 3 -32.31 -17.48 5.68
CA LYS A 3 -31.05 -17.53 6.43
C LYS A 3 -29.98 -16.61 5.84
N LEU A 4 -29.84 -16.56 4.51
CA LEU A 4 -28.81 -15.75 3.84
C LEU A 4 -29.12 -14.25 3.95
N SER A 5 -30.38 -13.85 3.78
CA SER A 5 -30.75 -12.43 3.93
C SER A 5 -30.63 -11.96 5.38
N HIS A 6 -30.97 -12.83 6.33
CA HIS A 6 -30.84 -12.55 7.76
C HIS A 6 -29.38 -12.50 8.21
N PHE A 7 -28.50 -13.34 7.62
CA PHE A 7 -27.06 -13.33 7.88
C PHE A 7 -26.42 -12.03 7.36
N VAL A 8 -26.74 -11.61 6.14
CA VAL A 8 -26.23 -10.36 5.56
C VAL A 8 -26.70 -9.15 6.36
N LYS A 9 -27.97 -9.12 6.81
CA LYS A 9 -28.49 -8.07 7.69
C LYS A 9 -27.79 -8.06 9.05
N ALA A 10 -27.62 -9.22 9.68
CA ALA A 10 -26.92 -9.33 10.95
C ALA A 10 -25.45 -8.91 10.85
N SER A 11 -24.75 -9.32 9.79
CA SER A 11 -23.36 -8.89 9.55
C SER A 11 -23.25 -7.39 9.26
N TRP A 12 -24.24 -6.78 8.60
CA TRP A 12 -24.26 -5.33 8.38
C TRP A 12 -24.44 -4.54 9.70
N GLU A 13 -25.32 -5.03 10.56
CA GLU A 13 -25.58 -4.45 11.87
C GLU A 13 -24.38 -4.64 12.80
N GLU A 14 -23.71 -5.79 12.75
CA GLU A 14 -22.50 -6.11 13.50
C GLU A 14 -21.30 -5.23 13.07
N VAL A 15 -21.08 -5.06 11.76
CA VAL A 15 -20.03 -4.19 11.23
C VAL A 15 -20.28 -2.72 11.60
N THR A 16 -21.53 -2.29 11.67
CA THR A 16 -21.85 -0.89 12.00
C THR A 16 -21.77 -0.61 13.51
N GLN A 17 -22.21 -1.55 14.35
CA GLN A 17 -22.30 -1.33 15.80
C GLN A 17 -21.07 -1.78 16.60
N ASN A 18 -20.29 -2.76 16.12
CA ASN A 18 -19.14 -3.31 16.83
C ASN A 18 -17.77 -3.02 16.18
N VAL A 19 -17.74 -2.40 15.00
CA VAL A 19 -16.48 -1.97 14.38
C VAL A 19 -16.39 -0.46 14.45
N THR A 20 -15.56 0.02 15.38
CA THR A 20 -15.11 1.42 15.39
C THR A 20 -14.21 1.64 14.18
N TRP A 21 -14.80 1.98 13.04
CA TRP A 21 -14.03 2.52 11.92
C TRP A 21 -13.33 3.80 12.40
N PRO A 22 -12.00 3.89 12.25
CA PRO A 22 -11.29 5.12 12.55
C PRO A 22 -11.82 6.24 11.64
N LYS A 23 -11.78 7.47 12.13
CA LYS A 23 -12.27 8.62 11.37
C LYS A 23 -11.52 8.69 10.03
N PHE A 24 -12.22 9.05 8.95
CA PHE A 24 -11.63 9.18 7.61
C PHE A 24 -10.35 10.03 7.56
N SER A 25 -10.21 11.01 8.46
CA SER A 25 -8.99 11.82 8.61
C SER A 25 -7.76 11.02 9.04
N GLU A 26 -7.92 10.02 9.91
CA GLU A 26 -6.82 9.18 10.41
C GLU A 26 -6.37 8.17 9.35
N LEU A 27 -7.33 7.64 8.58
CA LEU A 27 -7.06 6.76 7.44
C LEU A 27 -6.27 7.49 6.34
N GLN A 28 -6.61 8.76 6.09
CA GLN A 28 -5.91 9.58 5.11
C GLN A 28 -4.50 9.95 5.59
N SER A 29 -4.32 10.26 6.88
CA SER A 29 -3.00 10.51 7.47
C SER A 29 -2.09 9.28 7.36
N SER A 30 -2.62 8.08 7.65
CA SER A 30 -1.87 6.83 7.55
C SER A 30 -1.49 6.51 6.09
N SER A 31 -2.41 6.74 5.15
CA SER A 31 -2.15 6.53 3.72
C SER A 31 -1.11 7.51 3.16
N PHE A 32 -1.15 8.76 3.62
CA PHE A 32 -0.20 9.78 3.20
C PHE A 32 1.23 9.50 3.71
N LEU A 33 1.35 9.00 4.94
CA LEU A 33 2.64 8.55 5.49
C LEU A 33 3.24 7.43 4.63
N VAL A 34 2.41 6.43 4.26
CA VAL A 34 2.85 5.31 3.41
C VAL A 34 3.22 5.77 1.99
N LEU A 35 2.48 6.74 1.43
CA LEU A 35 2.77 7.32 0.11
C LEU A 35 4.13 8.04 0.09
N ILE A 36 4.50 8.75 1.16
CA ILE A 36 5.81 9.38 1.26
C ILE A 36 6.91 8.33 1.43
N ALA A 37 6.67 7.31 2.26
CA ALA A 37 7.61 6.21 2.44
C ALA A 37 7.89 5.48 1.11
N SER A 38 6.86 5.19 0.32
CA SER A 38 7.01 4.54 -0.99
C SER A 38 7.75 5.41 -2.00
N LEU A 39 7.57 6.74 -1.95
CA LEU A 39 8.32 7.68 -2.78
C LEU A 39 9.82 7.65 -2.49
N ILE A 40 10.20 7.58 -1.20
CA ILE A 40 11.61 7.46 -0.79
C ILE A 40 12.20 6.13 -1.28
N PHE A 41 11.47 5.02 -1.11
CA PHE A 41 11.91 3.73 -1.63
C PHE A 41 12.07 3.73 -3.16
N ALA A 42 11.14 4.36 -3.89
CA ALA A 42 11.24 4.48 -5.34
C ALA A 42 12.51 5.25 -5.77
N MET A 43 12.85 6.32 -5.07
CA MET A 43 14.08 7.08 -5.34
C MET A 43 15.33 6.24 -5.05
N MET A 44 15.35 5.49 -3.94
CA MET A 44 16.48 4.64 -3.56
C MET A 44 16.70 3.50 -4.56
N VAL A 45 15.62 2.80 -4.97
CA VAL A 45 15.69 1.74 -5.98
C VAL A 45 16.17 2.32 -7.32
N GLY A 46 15.65 3.49 -7.72
CA GLY A 46 16.10 4.15 -8.95
C GLY A 46 17.60 4.51 -8.97
N LEU A 47 18.17 4.91 -7.83
CA LEU A 47 19.62 5.13 -7.72
C LEU A 47 20.42 3.84 -7.86
N ILE A 48 19.94 2.75 -7.25
CA ILE A 48 20.57 1.43 -7.35
C ILE A 48 20.52 0.94 -8.81
N ASP A 49 19.37 1.05 -9.47
CA ASP A 49 19.20 0.67 -10.87
C ASP A 49 20.16 1.44 -11.79
N LEU A 50 20.33 2.75 -11.58
CA LEU A 50 21.27 3.58 -12.34
C LEU A 50 22.74 3.18 -12.09
N ALA A 51 23.09 2.89 -10.85
CA ALA A 51 24.43 2.45 -10.48
C ALA A 51 24.77 1.09 -11.12
N PHE A 52 23.85 0.14 -11.07
CA PHE A 52 24.03 -1.17 -11.71
C PHE A 52 24.09 -1.06 -13.23
N LYS A 53 23.22 -0.25 -13.84
CA LYS A 53 23.22 -0.06 -15.29
C LYS A 53 24.53 0.56 -15.78
N SER A 54 24.97 1.62 -15.11
CA SER A 54 26.25 2.27 -15.42
C SER A 54 27.46 1.35 -15.17
N GLY A 55 27.44 0.59 -14.07
CA GLY A 55 28.50 -0.35 -13.74
C GLY A 55 28.61 -1.51 -14.74
N LEU A 56 27.46 -2.06 -15.15
CA LEU A 56 27.40 -3.12 -16.17
C LEU A 56 27.80 -2.59 -17.55
N ASP A 57 27.33 -1.41 -17.96
CA ASP A 57 27.73 -0.81 -19.23
C ASP A 57 29.25 -0.59 -19.31
N LEU A 58 29.88 -0.11 -18.23
CA LEU A 58 31.34 0.05 -18.16
C LEU A 58 32.09 -1.30 -18.20
N PHE A 59 31.54 -2.32 -17.55
CA PHE A 59 32.13 -3.67 -17.57
C PHE A 59 32.04 -4.29 -18.96
N TYR A 60 30.88 -4.22 -19.61
CA TYR A 60 30.68 -4.73 -20.98
C TYR A 60 31.46 -3.92 -22.02
N GLN A 61 31.68 -2.62 -21.82
CA GLN A 61 32.48 -1.81 -22.74
C GLN A 61 33.99 -2.05 -22.58
N SER A 62 34.42 -2.57 -21.43
CA SER A 62 35.83 -2.90 -21.16
C SER A 62 36.23 -4.31 -21.62
N PHE A 63 35.27 -5.15 -22.01
CA PHE A 63 35.47 -6.52 -22.52
C PHE A 63 35.22 -6.56 -24.03
#